data_AF-A0A920BFV6-F1
#
_entry.id   AF-A0A920BFV6-F1
#
_cell.length_a   1.000
_cell.length_b   1.000
_cell.length_c   1.000
_cell.angle_alpha   90.00
_cell.angle_beta   90.00
_cell.angle_gamma   90.00
#
_symmetry.space_group_name_H-M   'P 1'
#
loop_
_entity.id
_entity.type
_entity.pdbx_description
1 polymer ?
#
loop_
_entity_poly.entity_id
_entity_poly.type
_entity_poly.pdbx_seq_one_letter_code
_entity_poly.pdbx_strand_id
1 'polypeptide(L)'
;MTIATSENLHVLLQVQEKDSQILAANHEIKELPERKEIEATQRKIEELDQVLKAKESEVHENNRTQKRLEDEVATVEERIENQKRKLYGGEVIAIKELQALEMDIESLKERQIVIEDQIIEVMELNEPIQSEIQNLTTQQEENKENEANLSEALQEAIKKIELRINQIKVEKETPYKRPTKRTNKRIRKPTLKTWPCRHSKIS
;
A
#
# COMPACT_ATOMS: atom_id res chain seq x y z
N MET A 1 43.01 34.27 -30.64
CA MET A 1 41.94 33.26 -30.53
C MET A 1 42.53 32.05 -29.83
N THR A 2 42.11 31.77 -28.60
CA THR A 2 42.60 30.63 -27.81
C THR A 2 42.10 29.33 -28.44
N ILE A 3 42.98 28.64 -29.16
CA ILE A 3 42.68 27.32 -29.73
C ILE A 3 42.57 26.35 -28.54
N ALA A 4 41.40 25.77 -28.34
CA ALA A 4 41.20 24.71 -27.35
C ALA A 4 42.20 23.58 -27.66
N THR A 5 43.08 23.26 -26.71
CA THR A 5 43.98 22.11 -26.85
C THR A 5 43.17 20.82 -26.83
N SER A 6 43.59 19.81 -27.57
CA SER A 6 42.94 18.49 -27.60
C SER A 6 42.74 17.88 -26.20
N GLU A 7 43.61 18.23 -25.24
CA GLU A 7 43.51 17.81 -23.84
C GLU A 7 42.36 18.49 -23.10
N ASN A 8 42.14 19.79 -23.32
CA ASN A 8 41.02 20.52 -22.71
C ASN A 8 39.68 20.03 -23.24
N LEU A 9 39.62 19.67 -24.53
CA LEU A 9 38.43 19.06 -25.14
C LEU A 9 38.11 17.70 -24.50
N HIS A 10 39.13 16.87 -24.23
CA HIS A 10 38.94 15.57 -23.59
C HIS A 10 38.37 15.68 -22.17
N VAL A 11 38.88 16.63 -21.37
CA VAL A 11 38.38 16.89 -20.00
C VAL A 11 36.92 17.37 -20.03
N LEU A 12 36.56 18.26 -20.96
CA LEU A 12 35.18 18.74 -21.10
C LEU A 12 34.21 17.62 -21.49
N LEU A 13 34.62 16.73 -22.40
CA LEU A 13 33.82 15.57 -22.80
C LEU A 13 33.60 14.60 -21.63
N GLN A 14 34.61 14.35 -20.80
CA GLN A 14 34.46 13.52 -19.59
C GLN A 14 33.46 14.13 -18.60
N VAL A 15 33.53 15.44 -18.36
CA VAL A 15 32.57 16.13 -17.48
C VAL A 15 31.15 16.06 -18.05
N GLN A 16 30.98 16.30 -19.35
CA GLN A 16 29.69 16.21 -20.03
C GLN A 16 29.09 14.79 -19.96
N GLU A 17 29.92 13.76 -20.12
CA GLU A 17 29.50 12.36 -20.00
C GLU A 17 28.96 12.07 -18.60
N LYS A 18 29.67 12.52 -17.55
CA LYS A 18 29.24 12.38 -16.16
C LYS A 18 27.94 13.14 -15.88
N ASP A 19 27.76 14.34 -16.43
CA ASP A 19 26.50 15.09 -16.32
C ASP A 19 25.34 14.37 -17.01
N SER A 20 25.58 13.76 -18.18
CA SER A 20 24.58 12.97 -18.89
C SER A 20 24.18 11.71 -18.09
N GLN A 21 25.15 11.05 -17.44
CA GLN A 21 24.89 9.91 -16.55
C GLN A 21 24.06 10.32 -15.31
N ILE A 22 24.34 11.49 -14.72
CA ILE A 22 23.54 12.03 -13.60
C ILE A 22 22.10 12.34 -14.05
N LEU A 23 21.93 12.96 -15.21
CA LEU A 23 20.60 13.26 -15.77
C LEU A 23 19.80 11.97 -16.03
N ALA A 24 20.44 10.96 -16.62
CA ALA A 24 19.81 9.65 -16.84
C ALA A 24 19.40 8.99 -15.52
N ALA A 25 20.27 9.01 -14.50
CA ALA A 25 19.97 8.46 -13.18
C ALA A 25 18.82 9.20 -12.46
N ASN A 26 18.75 10.52 -12.58
CA ASN A 26 17.64 11.31 -12.04
C ASN A 26 16.33 11.01 -12.76
N HIS A 27 16.39 10.76 -14.07
CA HIS A 27 15.21 10.32 -14.83
C HIS A 27 14.76 8.92 -14.40
N GLU A 28 15.70 8.00 -14.17
CA GLU A 28 15.42 6.65 -13.66
C GLU A 28 14.64 6.69 -12.33
N ILE A 29 15.03 7.56 -11.38
CA ILE A 29 14.29 7.77 -10.11
C ILE A 29 12.83 8.19 -10.33
N LYS A 30 12.57 9.00 -11.36
CA LYS A 30 11.22 9.49 -11.67
C LYS A 30 10.35 8.42 -12.32
N GLU A 31 10.95 7.56 -13.14
CA GLU A 31 10.25 6.52 -13.91
C GLU A 31 10.21 5.15 -13.20
N LEU A 32 10.61 5.08 -11.93
CA LEU A 32 10.57 3.85 -11.14
C LEU A 32 9.19 3.19 -11.20
N PRO A 33 9.09 1.92 -11.66
CA PRO A 33 7.82 1.22 -11.83
C PRO A 33 7.03 1.07 -10.54
N GLU A 34 7.73 0.98 -9.40
CA GLU A 34 7.15 0.86 -8.05
C GLU A 34 6.21 2.03 -7.75
N ARG A 35 6.44 3.22 -8.31
CA ARG A 35 5.51 4.37 -8.14
C ARG A 35 4.15 4.11 -8.78
N LYS A 36 4.14 3.51 -9.97
CA LYS A 36 2.90 3.19 -10.70
C LYS A 36 2.16 2.05 -10.00
N GLU A 37 2.88 1.08 -9.46
CA GLU A 37 2.30 -0.03 -8.69
C GLU A 37 1.70 0.44 -7.36
N ILE A 38 2.37 1.35 -6.64
CA ILE A 38 1.82 2.00 -5.44
C ILE A 38 0.54 2.75 -5.77
N GLU A 39 0.55 3.59 -6.81
CA GLU A 39 -0.65 4.35 -7.22
C GLU A 39 -1.82 3.43 -7.60
N ALA A 40 -1.54 2.33 -8.32
CA ALA A 40 -2.55 1.34 -8.65
C ALA A 40 -3.11 0.63 -7.41
N THR A 41 -2.25 0.36 -6.41
CA THR A 41 -2.64 -0.30 -5.16
C THR A 41 -3.47 0.64 -4.28
N GLN A 42 -3.08 1.91 -4.20
CA GLN A 42 -3.84 2.95 -3.50
C GLN A 42 -5.26 3.11 -4.06
N ARG A 43 -5.41 3.13 -5.40
CA ARG A 43 -6.74 3.17 -6.03
C ARG A 43 -7.60 1.96 -5.65
N LYS A 44 -7.03 0.75 -5.60
CA LYS A 44 -7.75 -0.44 -5.14
C LYS A 44 -8.18 -0.33 -3.67
N ILE A 45 -7.32 0.20 -2.81
CA ILE A 45 -7.64 0.44 -1.39
C ILE A 45 -8.80 1.43 -1.26
N GLU A 46 -8.79 2.51 -2.04
CA GLU A 46 -9.88 3.50 -2.08
C GLU A 46 -11.20 2.89 -2.58
N GLU A 47 -11.16 2.08 -3.64
CA GLU A 47 -12.34 1.35 -4.14
C GLU A 47 -12.89 0.40 -3.08
N LEU A 48 -12.04 -0.38 -2.42
CA LEU A 48 -12.44 -1.28 -1.33
C LEU A 48 -13.04 -0.52 -0.14
N ASP A 49 -12.47 0.64 0.22
CA ASP A 49 -12.97 1.50 1.30
C ASP A 49 -14.38 2.04 1.00
N GLN A 50 -14.66 2.40 -0.25
CA GLN A 50 -15.99 2.82 -0.66
C GLN A 50 -17.02 1.69 -0.56
N VAL A 51 -16.65 0.48 -1.01
CA VAL A 51 -17.52 -0.70 -0.91
C VAL A 51 -17.77 -1.08 0.55
N LEU A 52 -16.73 -1.08 1.38
CA LEU A 52 -16.84 -1.32 2.82
C LEU A 52 -17.80 -0.36 3.48
N LYS A 53 -17.65 0.95 3.26
CA LYS A 53 -18.55 1.98 3.82
C LYS A 53 -20.00 1.77 3.41
N ALA A 54 -20.25 1.38 2.16
CA ALA A 54 -21.60 1.09 1.69
C ALA A 54 -22.21 -0.10 2.43
N LYS A 55 -21.44 -1.19 2.59
CA LYS A 55 -21.87 -2.40 3.30
C LYS A 55 -22.06 -2.18 4.80
N GLU A 56 -21.17 -1.42 5.43
CA GLU A 56 -21.31 -1.03 6.83
C GLU A 56 -22.56 -0.17 7.07
N SER A 57 -22.88 0.72 6.12
CA SER A 57 -24.13 1.51 6.17
C SER A 57 -25.37 0.62 6.08
N GLU A 58 -25.35 -0.39 5.20
CA GLU A 58 -26.42 -1.37 5.06
C GLU A 58 -26.66 -2.15 6.36
N VAL A 59 -25.59 -2.68 6.97
CA VAL A 59 -25.67 -3.36 8.28
C VAL A 59 -26.19 -2.41 9.37
N HIS A 60 -25.76 -1.16 9.36
CA HIS A 60 -26.21 -0.17 10.33
C HIS A 60 -27.71 0.14 10.20
N GLU A 61 -28.25 0.21 8.99
CA GLU A 61 -29.68 0.38 8.75
C GLU A 61 -30.48 -0.86 9.18
N ASN A 62 -29.99 -2.06 8.89
CA ASN A 62 -30.60 -3.30 9.32
C ASN A 62 -30.61 -3.43 10.85
N ASN A 63 -29.52 -3.08 11.53
CA ASN A 63 -29.44 -3.08 12.99
C ASN A 63 -30.42 -2.10 13.64
N ARG A 64 -30.67 -0.94 13.01
CA ARG A 64 -31.72 -0.01 13.47
C ARG A 64 -33.11 -0.62 13.33
N THR A 65 -33.34 -1.33 12.23
CA THR A 65 -34.61 -2.02 11.98
C THR A 65 -34.84 -3.13 12.99
N GLN A 66 -33.82 -3.96 13.23
CA GLN A 66 -33.83 -5.00 14.25
C GLN A 66 -34.18 -4.41 15.63
N LYS A 67 -33.46 -3.36 16.05
CA LYS A 67 -33.72 -2.72 17.34
C LYS A 67 -35.14 -2.17 17.49
N ARG A 68 -35.68 -1.57 16.42
CA ARG A 68 -37.07 -1.09 16.42
C ARG A 68 -38.07 -2.23 16.61
N LEU A 69 -37.82 -3.38 15.97
CA LEU A 69 -38.67 -4.58 16.12
C LEU A 69 -38.55 -5.16 17.53
N GLU A 70 -37.33 -5.23 18.09
CA GLU A 70 -37.10 -5.65 19.49
C GLU A 70 -37.84 -4.77 20.49
N ASP A 71 -37.82 -3.44 20.30
CA ASP A 71 -38.58 -2.49 21.13
C ASP A 71 -40.11 -2.71 20.98
N GLU A 72 -40.58 -3.10 19.79
CA GLU A 72 -41.99 -3.43 19.53
C GLU A 72 -42.39 -4.71 20.27
N VAL A 73 -41.55 -5.75 20.24
CA VAL A 73 -41.74 -6.99 21.02
C VAL A 73 -41.84 -6.65 22.51
N ALA A 74 -40.91 -5.90 23.06
CA ALA A 74 -40.91 -5.52 24.49
C ALA A 74 -42.21 -4.81 24.89
N THR A 75 -42.74 -3.94 24.01
CA THR A 75 -44.02 -3.25 24.24
C THR A 75 -45.21 -4.22 24.23
N VAL A 76 -45.20 -5.18 23.30
CA VAL A 76 -46.24 -6.23 23.21
C VAL A 76 -46.19 -7.14 24.44
N GLU A 77 -44.99 -7.54 24.89
CA GLU A 77 -44.79 -8.34 26.09
C GLU A 77 -45.31 -7.64 27.35
N GLU A 78 -44.99 -6.35 27.53
CA GLU A 78 -45.50 -5.57 28.66
C GLU A 78 -47.04 -5.54 28.65
N ARG A 79 -47.66 -5.38 27.48
CA ARG A 79 -49.11 -5.36 27.33
C ARG A 79 -49.73 -6.72 27.67
N ILE A 80 -49.13 -7.82 27.20
CA ILE A 80 -49.54 -9.19 27.52
C ILE A 80 -49.49 -9.41 29.03
N GLU A 81 -48.39 -9.04 29.70
CA GLU A 81 -48.23 -9.21 31.15
C GLU A 81 -49.25 -8.38 31.94
N ASN A 82 -49.52 -7.15 31.51
CA ASN A 82 -50.55 -6.31 32.14
C ASN A 82 -51.97 -6.91 31.97
N GLN A 83 -52.29 -7.49 30.80
CA GLN A 83 -53.58 -8.16 30.59
C GLN A 83 -53.69 -9.47 31.38
N LYS A 84 -52.63 -10.29 31.43
CA LYS A 84 -52.57 -11.49 32.29
C LYS A 84 -52.80 -11.13 33.76
N ARG A 85 -52.18 -10.06 34.25
CA ARG A 85 -52.38 -9.58 35.63
C ARG A 85 -53.85 -9.25 35.91
N LYS A 86 -54.56 -8.62 34.98
CA LYS A 86 -56.00 -8.32 35.10
C LYS A 86 -56.85 -9.60 35.09
N LEU A 87 -56.53 -10.53 34.19
CA LEU A 87 -57.24 -11.80 34.03
C LEU A 87 -57.15 -12.67 35.30
N TYR A 88 -55.95 -12.82 35.86
CA TYR A 88 -55.70 -13.67 37.02
C TYR A 88 -55.79 -12.95 38.37
N GLY A 89 -55.72 -11.61 38.38
CA GLY A 89 -55.74 -10.78 39.58
C GLY A 89 -57.13 -10.58 40.21
N GLY A 90 -58.19 -11.09 39.58
CA GLY A 90 -59.56 -11.00 40.10
C GLY A 90 -60.19 -9.60 40.01
N GLU A 91 -59.58 -8.66 39.29
CA GLU A 91 -60.14 -7.33 39.02
C GLU A 91 -61.38 -7.40 38.10
N VAL A 92 -61.48 -8.44 37.28
CA VAL A 92 -62.57 -8.64 36.31
C VAL A 92 -63.45 -9.80 36.76
N ILE A 93 -64.74 -9.52 36.99
CA ILE A 93 -65.71 -10.49 37.54
C ILE A 93 -66.68 -10.97 36.44
N ALA A 94 -66.83 -10.20 35.34
CA ALA A 94 -67.75 -10.53 34.27
C ALA A 94 -67.16 -11.56 33.30
N ILE A 95 -67.86 -12.68 33.10
CA ILE A 95 -67.45 -13.80 32.23
C ILE A 95 -67.12 -13.33 30.80
N LYS A 96 -67.91 -12.41 30.24
CA LYS A 96 -67.69 -11.88 28.88
C LYS A 96 -66.41 -11.05 28.77
N GLU A 97 -66.04 -10.33 29.82
CA GLU A 97 -64.81 -9.51 29.85
C GLU A 97 -63.58 -10.40 30.00
N LEU A 98 -63.67 -11.49 30.75
CA LEU A 98 -62.60 -12.51 30.84
C LEU A 98 -62.34 -13.16 29.47
N GLN A 99 -63.38 -13.56 28.76
CA GLN A 99 -63.25 -14.14 27.41
C GLN A 99 -62.64 -13.13 26.42
N ALA A 100 -63.04 -11.86 26.49
CA ALA A 100 -62.44 -10.81 25.66
C ALA A 100 -60.94 -10.62 25.96
N LEU A 101 -60.55 -10.63 27.24
CA LEU A 101 -59.14 -10.55 27.64
C LEU A 101 -58.32 -11.74 27.16
N GLU A 102 -58.87 -12.96 27.21
CA GLU A 102 -58.19 -14.16 26.70
C GLU A 102 -57.94 -14.08 25.19
N MET A 103 -58.96 -13.68 24.42
CA MET A 103 -58.84 -13.49 22.97
C MET A 103 -57.82 -12.40 22.62
N ASP A 104 -57.82 -11.28 23.35
CA ASP A 104 -56.84 -10.20 23.15
C ASP A 104 -55.41 -10.68 23.42
N ILE A 105 -55.19 -11.45 24.49
CA ILE A 105 -53.87 -12.02 24.82
C ILE A 105 -53.42 -12.97 23.71
N GLU A 106 -54.30 -13.81 23.18
CA GLU A 106 -53.99 -14.73 22.07
C GLU A 106 -53.58 -13.95 20.81
N SER A 107 -54.34 -12.92 20.44
CA SER A 107 -54.02 -12.04 19.31
C SER A 107 -52.68 -11.31 19.48
N LEU A 108 -52.36 -10.85 20.70
CA LEU A 108 -51.06 -10.21 20.97
C LEU A 108 -49.90 -11.20 20.85
N LYS A 109 -50.07 -12.46 21.25
CA LYS A 109 -49.05 -13.50 21.07
C LYS A 109 -48.81 -13.84 19.61
N GLU A 110 -49.88 -13.95 18.81
CA GLU A 110 -49.74 -14.13 17.36
C GLU A 110 -48.94 -12.97 16.74
N ARG A 111 -49.23 -11.73 17.15
CA ARG A 111 -48.45 -10.56 16.72
C ARG A 111 -47.00 -10.61 17.19
N GLN A 112 -46.74 -11.03 18.42
CA GLN A 112 -45.38 -11.18 18.95
C GLN A 112 -44.56 -12.14 18.07
N ILE A 113 -45.13 -13.32 17.75
CA ILE A 113 -44.47 -14.33 16.89
C ILE A 113 -44.11 -13.72 15.53
N VAL A 114 -45.04 -12.99 14.90
CA VAL A 114 -44.78 -12.34 13.61
C VAL A 114 -43.64 -11.32 13.68
N ILE A 115 -43.52 -10.57 14.78
CA ILE A 115 -42.42 -9.60 14.96
C ILE A 115 -41.10 -10.33 15.23
N GLU A 116 -41.11 -11.41 16.02
CA GLU A 116 -39.94 -12.25 16.28
C GLU A 116 -39.41 -12.90 15.00
N ASP A 117 -40.30 -13.39 14.13
CA ASP A 117 -39.94 -13.91 12.80
C ASP A 117 -39.27 -12.81 11.95
N GLN A 118 -39.80 -11.58 11.96
CA GLN A 118 -39.17 -10.46 11.25
C GLN A 118 -37.79 -10.09 11.81
N ILE A 119 -37.57 -10.21 13.12
CA ILE A 119 -36.25 -10.00 13.74
C ILE A 119 -35.25 -11.04 13.19
N ILE A 120 -35.66 -12.31 13.16
CA ILE A 120 -34.84 -13.40 12.63
C ILE A 120 -34.51 -13.17 11.16
N GLU A 121 -35.49 -12.78 10.34
CA GLU A 121 -35.25 -12.46 8.92
C GLU A 121 -34.21 -11.34 8.74
N VAL A 122 -34.27 -10.27 9.55
CA VAL A 122 -33.27 -9.19 9.49
C VAL A 122 -31.88 -9.68 9.91
N MET A 123 -31.79 -10.57 10.90
CA MET A 123 -30.52 -11.17 11.31
C MET A 123 -29.92 -12.05 10.22
N GLU A 124 -30.73 -12.89 9.57
CA GLU A 124 -30.32 -13.76 8.46
C GLU A 124 -29.85 -12.95 7.24
N LEU A 125 -30.49 -11.80 6.96
CA LEU A 125 -30.04 -10.88 5.91
C LEU A 125 -28.68 -10.24 6.24
N ASN A 126 -28.39 -9.99 7.51
CA ASN A 126 -27.15 -9.36 7.95
C ASN A 126 -25.95 -10.31 7.93
N GLU A 127 -26.14 -11.60 8.19
CA GLU A 127 -25.07 -12.61 8.25
C GLU A 127 -24.15 -12.61 7.00
N PRO A 128 -24.66 -12.71 5.75
CA PRO A 128 -23.81 -12.68 4.57
C PRO A 128 -23.10 -11.34 4.39
N ILE A 129 -23.75 -10.22 4.71
CA ILE A 129 -23.15 -8.88 4.59
C ILE A 129 -21.98 -8.73 5.57
N GLN A 130 -22.11 -9.23 6.80
CA GLN A 130 -21.02 -9.23 7.77
C GLN A 130 -19.85 -10.09 7.32
N SER A 131 -20.11 -11.26 6.72
CA SER A 131 -19.07 -12.10 6.12
C SER A 131 -18.37 -11.40 4.96
N GLU A 132 -19.11 -10.72 4.08
CA GLU A 132 -18.55 -9.91 3.00
C GLU A 132 -17.67 -8.78 3.54
N ILE A 133 -18.11 -8.05 4.57
CA ILE A 133 -17.31 -7.01 5.23
C ILE A 133 -15.99 -7.59 5.73
N GLN A 134 -16.01 -8.72 6.43
CA GLN A 134 -14.79 -9.37 6.91
C GLN A 134 -13.83 -9.70 5.77
N ASN A 135 -14.32 -10.30 4.68
CA ASN A 135 -13.50 -10.62 3.51
C ASN A 135 -12.94 -9.37 2.82
N LEU A 136 -13.71 -8.28 2.75
CA LEU A 136 -13.27 -7.02 2.17
C LEU A 136 -12.23 -6.33 3.06
N THR A 137 -12.38 -6.41 4.39
CA THR A 137 -11.39 -5.87 5.33
C THR A 137 -10.06 -6.61 5.23
N THR A 138 -10.08 -7.94 5.11
CA THR A 138 -8.84 -8.72 4.94
C THR A 138 -8.14 -8.38 3.62
N GLN A 139 -8.90 -8.24 2.53
CA GLN A 139 -8.34 -7.79 1.25
C GLN A 139 -7.77 -6.36 1.33
N GLN A 140 -8.40 -5.47 2.09
CA GLN A 140 -7.90 -4.11 2.28
C GLN A 140 -6.58 -4.12 3.08
N GLU A 141 -6.47 -4.95 4.11
CA GLU A 141 -5.26 -5.14 4.91
C GLU A 141 -4.11 -5.71 4.07
N GLU A 142 -4.38 -6.75 3.28
CA GLU A 142 -3.39 -7.33 2.34
C GLU A 142 -2.88 -6.29 1.34
N ASN A 143 -3.76 -5.44 0.80
CA ASN A 143 -3.35 -4.39 -0.12
C ASN A 143 -2.52 -3.29 0.57
N LYS A 144 -2.84 -2.94 1.82
CA LYS A 144 -2.05 -1.99 2.62
C LYS A 144 -0.65 -2.55 2.93
N GLU A 145 -0.55 -3.84 3.24
CA GLU A 145 0.74 -4.51 3.42
C GLU A 145 1.55 -4.52 2.12
N ASN A 146 0.91 -4.82 0.98
CA ASN A 146 1.56 -4.75 -0.33
C ASN A 146 2.05 -3.33 -0.66
N GLU A 147 1.25 -2.29 -0.36
CA GLU A 147 1.66 -0.90 -0.53
C GLU A 147 2.89 -0.56 0.32
N ALA A 148 2.92 -1.00 1.59
CA ALA A 148 4.05 -0.81 2.48
C ALA A 148 5.32 -1.47 1.91
N ASN A 149 5.23 -2.73 1.48
CA ASN A 149 6.34 -3.46 0.87
C ASN A 149 6.87 -2.77 -0.40
N LEU A 150 5.98 -2.30 -1.28
CA LEU A 150 6.35 -1.54 -2.48
C LEU A 150 7.01 -0.21 -2.12
N SER A 151 6.54 0.46 -1.06
CA SER A 151 7.12 1.73 -0.60
C SER A 151 8.54 1.54 -0.07
N GLU A 152 8.82 0.44 0.62
CA GLU A 152 10.16 0.07 1.09
C GLU A 152 11.07 -0.24 -0.11
N ALA A 153 10.60 -1.06 -1.06
CA ALA A 153 11.34 -1.37 -2.28
C ALA A 153 11.68 -0.11 -3.09
N LEU A 154 10.72 0.81 -3.24
CA LEU A 154 10.92 2.11 -3.87
C LEU A 154 12.03 2.90 -3.16
N GLN A 155 11.97 3.00 -1.83
CA GLN A 155 12.99 3.72 -1.06
C GLN A 155 14.38 3.11 -1.22
N GLU A 156 14.49 1.78 -1.22
CA GLU A 156 15.76 1.11 -1.47
C GLU A 156 16.29 1.35 -2.88
N ALA A 157 15.43 1.29 -3.90
CA ALA A 157 15.79 1.56 -5.28
C ALA A 157 16.32 3.00 -5.44
N ILE A 158 15.60 3.98 -4.86
CA ILE A 158 16.02 5.38 -4.84
C ILE A 158 17.38 5.53 -4.16
N LYS A 159 17.58 4.95 -2.97
CA LYS A 159 18.87 5.01 -2.25
C LYS A 159 20.02 4.45 -3.08
N LYS A 160 19.82 3.31 -3.76
CA LYS A 160 20.84 2.71 -4.65
C LYS A 160 21.21 3.66 -5.79
N ILE A 161 20.22 4.30 -6.42
CA ILE A 161 20.47 5.25 -7.51
C ILE A 161 21.13 6.54 -7.01
N GLU A 162 20.73 7.04 -5.84
CA GLU A 162 21.35 8.22 -5.20
C GLU A 162 22.81 7.98 -4.85
N LEU A 163 23.15 6.80 -4.33
CA LEU A 163 24.55 6.41 -4.10
C LEU A 163 25.36 6.42 -5.40
N ARG A 164 24.80 5.89 -6.50
CA ARG A 164 25.43 5.95 -7.83
C ARG A 164 25.62 7.40 -8.30
N ILE A 165 24.62 8.25 -8.13
CA ILE A 165 24.72 9.69 -8.46
C ILE A 165 25.84 10.36 -7.65
N ASN A 166 25.94 10.06 -6.36
CA ASN A 166 26.97 10.64 -5.50
C ASN A 166 28.38 10.16 -5.88
N GLN A 167 28.55 8.90 -6.26
CA GLN A 167 29.82 8.40 -6.81
C GLN A 167 30.21 9.15 -8.09
N ILE A 168 29.28 9.32 -9.02
CA ILE A 168 29.51 10.06 -10.28
C ILE A 168 29.87 11.52 -10.01
N LYS A 169 29.22 12.16 -9.01
CA LYS A 169 29.55 13.53 -8.58
C LYS A 169 30.97 13.63 -8.01
N VAL A 170 31.37 12.70 -7.13
CA VAL A 170 32.72 12.66 -6.57
C VAL A 170 33.76 12.46 -7.68
N GLU A 171 33.50 11.56 -8.63
CA GLU A 171 34.37 11.35 -9.79
C GLU A 171 34.48 12.61 -10.68
N LYS A 172 33.38 13.36 -10.84
CA LYS A 172 33.38 14.65 -11.56
C LYS A 172 34.22 15.72 -10.85
N GLU A 173 34.21 15.77 -9.52
CA GLU A 173 34.99 16.73 -8.72
C GLU A 173 36.47 16.35 -8.60
N THR A 174 36.83 15.09 -8.86
CA THR A 174 38.21 14.61 -8.76
C THR A 174 39.03 15.17 -9.93
N PRO A 175 40.01 16.07 -9.71
CA PRO A 175 40.76 16.67 -10.81
C PRO A 175 41.67 15.62 -11.47
N TYR A 176 41.72 15.62 -12.80
CA TYR A 176 42.65 14.82 -13.59
C TYR A 176 44.11 15.03 -13.08
N LYS A 177 44.64 14.09 -12.30
CA LYS A 177 46.06 14.07 -11.91
C LYS A 177 46.88 13.63 -13.12
N ARG A 178 47.76 14.49 -13.61
CA ARG A 178 48.75 14.14 -14.66
C ARG A 178 49.55 12.90 -14.23
N PRO A 179 49.70 11.87 -15.08
CA PRO A 179 50.77 10.92 -14.90
C PRO A 179 52.10 11.65 -15.18
N THR A 180 52.88 11.89 -14.13
CA THR A 180 54.17 12.58 -14.22
C THR A 180 55.19 11.70 -14.96
N LYS A 181 55.29 11.85 -16.29
CA LYS A 181 56.45 11.35 -17.04
C LYS A 181 57.69 12.18 -16.70
N ARG A 182 58.44 11.78 -15.68
CA ARG A 182 59.82 12.24 -15.46
C ARG A 182 60.69 11.18 -14.79
N THR A 183 61.18 10.25 -15.60
CA THR A 183 62.52 9.68 -15.43
C THR A 183 63.20 9.61 -16.79
N ASN A 184 63.51 10.78 -17.35
CA ASN A 184 64.54 10.85 -18.40
C ASN A 184 65.90 10.64 -17.71
N LYS A 185 66.19 9.38 -17.36
CA LYS A 185 67.52 8.96 -16.92
C LYS A 185 68.38 9.06 -18.18
N ARG A 186 69.14 10.16 -18.30
CA ARG A 186 70.21 10.32 -19.28
C ARG A 186 71.11 9.08 -19.19
N ILE A 187 70.87 8.10 -20.04
CA ILE A 187 71.85 7.06 -20.35
C ILE A 187 72.94 7.78 -21.14
N ARG A 188 74.01 8.18 -20.44
CA ARG A 188 75.27 8.54 -21.10
C ARG A 188 75.67 7.33 -21.93
N LYS A 189 75.69 7.46 -23.25
CA LYS A 189 76.25 6.44 -24.15
C LYS A 189 77.71 6.20 -23.75
N PRO A 190 78.14 4.97 -23.42
CA PRO A 190 79.54 4.63 -23.46
C PRO A 190 79.93 4.47 -24.94
N THR A 191 81.05 5.05 -25.31
CA THR A 191 81.73 4.86 -26.58
C THR A 191 81.93 3.36 -26.85
N LEU A 192 81.20 2.83 -27.83
CA LEU A 192 81.40 1.47 -28.33
C LEU A 192 82.76 1.41 -29.03
N LYS A 193 83.73 0.83 -28.33
CA LYS A 193 84.90 0.16 -28.92
C LYS A 193 84.39 -0.75 -30.05
N THR A 194 84.79 -0.45 -31.27
CA THR A 194 84.69 -1.37 -32.40
C THR A 194 85.78 -2.44 -32.29
N TRP A 195 85.51 -3.57 -32.96
CA TRP A 195 86.33 -4.78 -33.23
C TRP A 195 85.96 -6.02 -32.43
N PRO A 196 86.04 -7.25 -33.01
CA PRO A 196 86.81 -7.63 -34.21
C PRO A 196 86.09 -8.57 -35.23
N CYS A 197 86.61 -8.69 -36.46
CA CYS A 197 87.05 -9.99 -37.03
C CYS A 197 87.57 -9.90 -38.48
N ARG A 198 88.89 -10.14 -38.60
CA ARG A 198 89.57 -11.18 -39.40
C ARG A 198 89.42 -11.16 -40.94
N HIS A 199 90.56 -10.95 -41.63
CA HIS A 199 91.18 -11.60 -42.81
C HIS A 199 92.47 -10.79 -43.09
N SER A 200 93.65 -11.25 -43.51
CA SER A 200 94.23 -12.52 -43.93
C SER A 200 95.77 -12.35 -43.90
N LYS A 201 96.49 -13.49 -43.77
CA LYS A 201 97.92 -13.77 -44.03
C LYS A 201 98.69 -12.74 -44.89
N ILE A 202 99.99 -12.55 -44.57
CA ILE A 202 101.15 -12.66 -45.48
C ILE A 202 102.43 -12.83 -44.64
N SER A 203 103.22 -13.84 -45.05
CA SER A 203 104.64 -14.20 -44.87
C SER A 203 105.44 -13.75 -43.65
#